data_AF-D5CT86-F1
#
_entry.id   AF-D5CT86-F1
#
_cell.length_a   1.000
_cell.length_b   1.000
_cell.length_c   1.000
_cell.angle_alpha   90.00
_cell.angle_beta   90.00
_cell.angle_gamma   90.00
#
_symmetry.space_group_name_H-M   'P 1'
#
loop_
_entity.id
_entity.type
_entity.pdbx_description
1 polymer ?
#
loop_
_entity_poly.entity_id
_entity_poly.type
_entity_poly.pdbx_seq_one_letter_code
_entity_poly.pdbx_strand_id
1 'polypeptide(L)'
;MTIDKDDPRSLLISFLEGLPQTIRTEAFLFIIVYAIGTDVPDNREDFESVVRDYLSKSGIRGIGAVICAIAVIDHHFFDVAAKFEAAESMLKELSCSKPDFPQDSLLSIPLRRRHADLALEDWQKLRATKLTARKLQDFEYSQLMPPLDT
;
A
#
# COMPACT_ATOMS: atom_id res chain seq x y z
N MET A 1 14.54 -11.33 -18.59
CA MET A 1 13.72 -10.12 -18.41
C MET A 1 14.46 -9.23 -17.43
N THR A 2 15.12 -8.19 -17.92
CA THR A 2 15.78 -7.18 -17.08
C THR A 2 14.67 -6.41 -16.35
N ILE A 3 14.54 -6.62 -15.04
CA ILE A 3 13.64 -5.81 -14.21
C ILE A 3 14.19 -4.40 -14.24
N ASP A 4 13.51 -3.50 -14.95
CA ASP A 4 13.83 -2.09 -14.89
C ASP A 4 13.59 -1.62 -13.45
N LYS A 5 14.68 -1.23 -12.77
CA LYS A 5 14.64 -0.82 -11.36
C LYS A 5 13.81 0.43 -11.14
N ASP A 6 13.47 1.14 -12.21
CA ASP A 6 12.62 2.33 -12.17
C ASP A 6 11.17 2.06 -12.64
N ASP A 7 10.79 0.80 -12.93
CA ASP A 7 9.40 0.47 -13.25
C ASP A 7 8.47 0.76 -12.05
N PRO A 8 7.45 1.63 -12.20
CA PRO A 8 6.51 1.95 -11.13
C PRO A 8 5.84 0.72 -10.49
N ARG A 9 5.57 -0.33 -11.26
CA ARG A 9 4.97 -1.57 -10.76
C ARG A 9 5.91 -2.26 -9.77
N SER A 10 7.18 -2.40 -10.15
CA SER A 10 8.22 -3.00 -9.32
C SER A 10 8.49 -2.17 -8.06
N LEU A 11 8.46 -0.84 -8.17
CA LEU A 11 8.64 0.07 -7.05
C LEU A 11 7.50 -0.03 -6.03
N LEU A 12 6.25 -0.06 -6.48
CA LEU A 12 5.08 -0.22 -5.62
C LEU A 12 5.11 -1.55 -4.87
N ILE A 13 5.40 -2.63 -5.59
CA ILE A 13 5.54 -3.97 -5.01
C ILE A 13 6.67 -4.00 -3.97
N SER A 14 7.85 -3.49 -4.33
CA SER A 14 9.00 -3.43 -3.41
C SER A 14 8.71 -2.62 -2.15
N PHE A 15 7.96 -1.51 -2.28
CA PHE A 15 7.52 -0.71 -1.14
C PHE A 15 6.60 -1.52 -0.21
N LEU A 16 5.57 -2.17 -0.76
CA LEU A 16 4.61 -2.96 0.02
C LEU A 16 5.27 -4.15 0.73
N GLU A 17 6.16 -4.87 0.04
CA GLU A 17 6.94 -5.96 0.61
C GLU A 17 7.93 -5.49 1.67
N GLY A 18 8.41 -4.25 1.57
CA GLY A 18 9.29 -3.63 2.55
C GLY A 18 8.61 -3.24 3.85
N LEU A 19 7.27 -3.14 3.88
CA LEU A 19 6.53 -2.70 5.05
C LEU A 19 6.71 -3.66 6.24
N PRO A 20 6.77 -3.17 7.49
CA PRO A 20 6.74 -4.02 8.67
C PRO A 20 5.47 -4.88 8.73
N GLN A 21 5.60 -6.13 9.18
CA GLN A 21 4.49 -7.10 9.21
C GLN A 21 3.24 -6.59 9.96
N THR A 22 3.43 -5.72 10.95
CA THR A 22 2.35 -5.14 11.77
C THR A 22 1.40 -4.22 11.00
N ILE A 23 1.81 -3.73 9.82
CA ILE A 23 1.01 -2.83 8.95
C ILE A 23 0.90 -3.34 7.51
N ARG A 24 1.79 -4.25 7.08
CA ARG A 24 1.85 -4.79 5.72
C ARG A 24 0.54 -5.40 5.26
N THR A 25 -0.06 -6.28 6.07
CA THR A 25 -1.32 -6.97 5.73
C THR A 25 -2.45 -5.97 5.48
N GLU A 26 -2.51 -4.91 6.28
CA GLU A 26 -3.50 -3.84 6.13
C GLU A 26 -3.28 -3.09 4.81
N ALA A 27 -2.03 -2.70 4.50
CA ALA A 27 -1.72 -2.01 3.25
C ALA A 27 -2.13 -2.82 2.00
N PHE A 28 -1.84 -4.12 1.95
CA PHE A 28 -2.30 -4.98 0.85
C PHE A 28 -3.82 -5.08 0.78
N LEU A 29 -4.49 -5.23 1.94
CA LEU A 29 -5.95 -5.29 2.01
C LEU A 29 -6.59 -4.02 1.46
N PHE A 30 -6.06 -2.84 1.79
CA PHE A 30 -6.55 -1.58 1.25
C PHE A 30 -6.47 -1.54 -0.28
N ILE A 31 -5.38 -2.02 -0.88
CA ILE A 31 -5.24 -2.08 -2.34
C ILE A 31 -6.28 -3.04 -2.94
N ILE A 32 -6.47 -4.22 -2.35
CA ILE A 32 -7.45 -5.20 -2.83
C ILE A 32 -8.86 -4.60 -2.82
N VAL A 33 -9.25 -3.98 -1.70
CA VAL A 33 -10.61 -3.43 -1.54
C VAL A 33 -10.84 -2.18 -2.41
N TYR A 34 -9.91 -1.22 -2.40
CA TYR A 34 -10.14 0.09 -3.03
C TYR A 34 -9.67 0.19 -4.47
N ALA A 35 -8.61 -0.52 -4.87
CA ALA A 35 -8.07 -0.45 -6.24
C ALA A 35 -8.53 -1.62 -7.11
N ILE A 36 -8.51 -2.85 -6.57
CA ILE A 36 -8.91 -4.03 -7.35
C ILE A 36 -10.43 -4.17 -7.37
N GLY A 37 -11.08 -3.90 -6.23
CA GLY A 37 -12.54 -3.97 -6.10
C GLY A 37 -13.08 -5.40 -6.15
N THR A 38 -12.29 -6.38 -5.70
CA THR A 38 -12.67 -7.80 -5.64
C THR A 38 -12.89 -8.26 -4.21
N ASP A 39 -13.53 -9.43 -4.07
CA ASP A 39 -13.62 -10.10 -2.78
C ASP A 39 -12.22 -10.36 -2.23
N VAL A 40 -12.07 -10.12 -0.93
CA VAL A 40 -10.82 -10.33 -0.20
C VAL A 40 -10.63 -11.83 -0.02
N PRO A 41 -9.47 -12.41 -0.39
CA PRO A 41 -9.19 -13.82 -0.15
C PRO A 41 -9.33 -14.18 1.34
N ASP A 42 -9.82 -15.38 1.63
CA ASP A 42 -9.90 -15.86 3.02
C ASP A 42 -8.50 -16.05 3.64
N ASN A 43 -7.51 -16.42 2.82
CA ASN A 43 -6.13 -16.58 3.26
C ASN A 43 -5.33 -15.28 3.04
N ARG A 44 -4.77 -14.75 4.13
CA ARG A 44 -3.92 -13.55 4.11
C ARG A 44 -2.63 -13.72 3.33
N GLU A 45 -2.15 -14.96 3.21
CA GLU A 45 -0.93 -15.29 2.45
C GLU A 45 -1.12 -15.01 0.95
N ASP A 46 -2.36 -15.01 0.46
CA ASP A 46 -2.67 -14.77 -0.95
C ASP A 46 -2.68 -13.28 -1.33
N PHE A 47 -2.73 -12.37 -0.34
CA PHE A 47 -2.92 -10.94 -0.59
C PHE A 47 -1.81 -10.36 -1.47
N GLU A 48 -0.58 -10.78 -1.22
CA GLU A 48 0.58 -10.33 -1.97
C GLU A 48 0.51 -10.79 -3.44
N SER A 49 0.16 -12.06 -3.67
CA SER A 49 0.00 -12.61 -5.03
C SER A 49 -1.07 -11.85 -5.80
N VAL A 50 -2.22 -11.60 -5.18
CA VAL A 50 -3.33 -10.86 -5.80
C VAL A 50 -2.90 -9.46 -6.24
N VAL A 51 -2.16 -8.74 -5.38
CA VAL A 51 -1.67 -7.40 -5.72
C VAL A 51 -0.57 -7.43 -6.77
N ARG A 52 0.34 -8.42 -6.75
CA ARG A 52 1.34 -8.62 -7.82
C ARG A 52 0.66 -8.87 -9.17
N ASP A 53 -0.31 -9.76 -9.21
CA ASP A 53 -1.05 -10.07 -10.43
C ASP A 53 -1.79 -8.85 -10.96
N TYR A 54 -2.40 -8.06 -10.06
CA TYR A 54 -3.04 -6.80 -10.40
C TYR A 54 -2.08 -5.80 -11.03
N LEU A 55 -0.90 -5.59 -10.43
CA LEU A 55 0.11 -4.66 -10.92
C LEU A 55 0.87 -5.18 -12.16
N SER A 56 0.87 -6.48 -12.42
CA SER A 56 1.54 -7.09 -13.58
C SER A 56 0.87 -6.80 -14.93
N LYS A 57 -0.36 -6.27 -14.91
CA LYS A 57 -1.13 -5.94 -16.12
C LYS A 57 -0.34 -4.98 -17.02
N SER A 58 -0.53 -5.12 -18.34
CA SER A 58 0.10 -4.28 -19.36
C SER A 58 -0.90 -3.30 -19.99
N GLY A 59 -0.37 -2.32 -20.75
CA GLY A 59 -1.17 -1.33 -21.46
C GLY A 59 -1.98 -0.43 -20.53
N ILE A 60 -3.14 0.04 -20.99
CA ILE A 60 -4.05 0.91 -20.21
C ILE A 60 -4.41 0.32 -18.84
N ARG A 61 -4.59 -1.01 -18.76
CA ARG A 61 -4.92 -1.67 -17.49
C ARG A 61 -3.75 -1.62 -16.50
N GLY A 62 -2.52 -1.74 -16.99
CA GLY A 62 -1.31 -1.57 -16.17
C GLY A 62 -1.14 -0.14 -15.66
N ILE A 63 -1.39 0.84 -16.53
CA ILE A 63 -1.38 2.26 -16.17
C ILE A 63 -2.40 2.55 -15.07
N GLY A 64 -3.65 2.13 -15.28
CA GLY A 64 -4.71 2.29 -14.29
C GLY A 64 -4.38 1.61 -12.96
N ALA A 65 -3.80 0.40 -13.01
CA ALA A 65 -3.39 -0.34 -11.82
C ALA A 65 -2.36 0.43 -10.96
N VAL A 66 -1.32 1.00 -11.60
CA VAL A 66 -0.32 1.82 -10.92
C VAL A 66 -0.95 3.07 -10.31
N ILE A 67 -1.76 3.82 -11.07
CA ILE A 67 -2.38 5.06 -10.60
C ILE A 67 -3.31 4.79 -9.40
N CYS A 68 -4.15 3.75 -9.50
CA CYS A 68 -5.08 3.41 -8.42
C CYS A 68 -4.33 2.94 -7.16
N ALA A 69 -3.29 2.11 -7.31
CA ALA A 69 -2.49 1.68 -6.17
C ALA A 69 -1.81 2.87 -5.47
N ILE A 70 -1.24 3.81 -6.24
CA ILE A 70 -0.66 5.06 -5.69
C ILE A 70 -1.72 5.83 -4.91
N ALA A 71 -2.91 6.04 -5.49
CA ALA A 71 -3.98 6.79 -4.84
C ALA A 71 -4.46 6.13 -3.54
N VAL A 72 -4.55 4.80 -3.53
CA VAL A 72 -4.91 4.04 -2.31
C VAL A 72 -3.84 4.16 -1.25
N ILE A 73 -2.56 4.05 -1.60
CA ILE A 73 -1.46 4.20 -0.65
C ILE A 73 -1.41 5.64 -0.10
N ASP A 74 -1.54 6.65 -0.98
CA ASP A 74 -1.64 8.06 -0.60
C ASP A 74 -2.80 8.26 0.41
N HIS A 75 -3.97 7.68 0.15
CA HIS A 75 -5.13 7.76 1.05
C HIS A 75 -4.95 6.98 2.36
N HIS A 76 -4.34 5.79 2.31
CA HIS A 76 -4.10 4.95 3.49
C HIS A 76 -3.21 5.68 4.50
N PHE A 77 -2.10 6.26 4.02
CA PHE A 77 -1.16 7.00 4.85
C PHE A 77 -1.57 8.46 5.14
N PHE A 78 -2.59 8.99 4.46
CA PHE A 78 -3.18 10.28 4.79
C PHE A 78 -3.71 10.29 6.23
N ASP A 79 -3.28 11.26 7.03
CA ASP A 79 -3.64 11.43 8.45
C ASP A 79 -3.45 10.17 9.31
N VAL A 80 -2.44 9.34 8.98
CA VAL A 80 -2.20 8.08 9.70
C VAL A 80 -1.98 8.28 11.21
N ALA A 81 -1.33 9.38 11.61
CA ALA A 81 -1.16 9.72 13.02
C ALA A 81 -2.52 9.94 13.74
N ALA A 82 -3.40 10.73 13.14
CA ALA A 82 -4.73 11.00 13.69
C ALA A 82 -5.59 9.73 13.76
N LYS A 83 -5.47 8.82 12.77
CA LYS A 83 -6.15 7.51 12.80
C LYS A 83 -5.68 6.67 14.00
N PHE A 84 -4.38 6.67 14.31
CA PHE A 84 -3.87 5.95 15.48
C PHE A 84 -4.24 6.60 16.81
N GLU A 85 -4.33 7.92 16.90
CA GLU A 85 -4.80 8.63 18.11
C GLU A 85 -6.28 8.32 18.39
N ALA A 86 -7.11 8.34 17.34
CA ALA A 86 -8.52 7.97 17.43
C ALA A 86 -8.70 6.50 17.85
N ALA A 87 -7.93 5.58 17.23
CA ALA A 87 -7.96 4.16 17.57
C ALA A 87 -7.53 3.91 19.03
N GLU A 88 -6.48 4.60 19.50
CA GLU A 88 -6.03 4.50 20.89
C GLU A 88 -7.08 4.97 21.88
N SER A 89 -7.72 6.12 21.59
CA SER A 89 -8.78 6.67 22.43
C SER A 89 -9.98 5.72 22.53
N MET A 90 -10.43 5.20 21.38
CA MET A 90 -11.54 4.25 21.32
C MET A 90 -11.24 2.94 22.06
N LEU A 91 -10.03 2.41 21.93
CA LEU A 91 -9.65 1.19 22.61
C LEU A 91 -9.53 1.38 24.13
N LYS A 92 -9.08 2.55 24.60
CA LYS A 92 -9.08 2.90 26.03
C LYS A 92 -10.50 3.00 26.60
N GLU A 93 -11.43 3.57 25.86
CA GLU A 93 -12.84 3.61 26.26
C GLU A 93 -13.46 2.20 26.33
N LEU A 94 -13.14 1.35 25.35
CA LEU A 94 -13.59 -0.04 25.32
C LEU A 94 -13.02 -0.85 26.49
N SER A 95 -11.75 -0.68 26.84
CA SER A 95 -11.15 -1.39 27.97
C SER A 95 -11.70 -0.94 29.33
N CYS A 96 -12.04 0.34 29.47
CA CYS A 96 -12.72 0.85 30.67
C CYS A 96 -14.17 0.35 30.79
N SER A 97 -14.87 0.17 29.67
CA SER A 97 -16.29 -0.25 29.65
C SER A 97 -16.49 -1.77 29.63
N LYS A 98 -15.48 -2.55 29.22
CA LYS A 98 -15.51 -4.02 29.17
C LYS A 98 -14.25 -4.60 29.81
N PRO A 99 -14.32 -5.08 31.07
CA PRO A 99 -13.17 -5.62 31.80
C PRO A 99 -12.50 -6.81 31.11
N ASP A 100 -13.27 -7.61 30.36
CA ASP A 100 -12.77 -8.78 29.61
C ASP A 100 -12.18 -8.42 28.24
N PHE A 101 -12.09 -7.13 27.91
CA PHE A 101 -11.54 -6.71 26.62
C PHE A 101 -10.03 -6.97 26.54
N PRO A 102 -9.54 -7.64 25.48
CA PRO A 102 -8.12 -7.98 25.36
C PRO A 102 -7.26 -6.71 25.20
N GLN A 103 -6.35 -6.52 26.17
CA GLN A 103 -5.44 -5.36 26.22
C GLN A 103 -4.35 -5.41 25.14
N ASP A 104 -4.12 -6.57 24.52
CA ASP A 104 -3.07 -6.77 23.51
C ASP A 104 -3.20 -5.79 22.33
N SER A 105 -4.44 -5.43 21.98
CA SER A 105 -4.69 -4.44 20.93
C SER A 105 -4.16 -3.06 21.30
N LEU A 106 -4.35 -2.62 22.55
CA LEU A 106 -3.82 -1.35 23.08
C LEU A 106 -2.29 -1.35 23.13
N LEU A 107 -1.70 -2.46 23.57
CA LEU A 107 -0.25 -2.61 23.67
C LEU A 107 0.44 -2.57 22.30
N SER A 108 -0.26 -2.94 21.23
CA SER A 108 0.28 -2.93 19.87
C SER A 108 0.34 -1.55 19.20
N ILE A 109 -0.43 -0.57 19.69
CA ILE A 109 -0.60 0.74 19.03
C ILE A 109 0.71 1.53 18.89
N PRO A 110 1.53 1.69 19.95
CA PRO A 110 2.75 2.49 19.84
C PRO A 110 3.72 1.94 18.78
N LEU A 111 3.82 0.61 18.69
CA LEU A 111 4.65 -0.06 17.70
C LEU A 111 4.11 0.15 16.28
N ARG A 112 2.79 -0.06 16.08
CA ARG A 112 2.14 0.16 14.78
C ARG A 112 2.24 1.61 14.31
N ARG A 113 2.06 2.58 15.21
CA ARG A 113 2.23 4.01 14.92
C ARG A 113 3.64 4.30 14.41
N ARG A 114 4.67 3.87 15.16
CA ARG A 114 6.07 4.05 14.73
C ARG A 114 6.37 3.42 13.37
N HIS A 115 5.86 2.21 13.12
CA HIS A 115 6.04 1.56 11.82
C HIS A 115 5.34 2.32 10.69
N ALA A 116 4.16 2.87 10.95
CA ALA A 116 3.42 3.66 9.97
C ALA A 116 4.10 5.01 9.67
N ASP A 117 4.66 5.68 10.68
CA ASP A 117 5.39 6.94 10.51
C ASP A 117 6.62 6.74 9.61
N LEU A 118 7.42 5.70 9.88
CA LEU A 118 8.57 5.34 9.03
C LEU A 118 8.15 4.98 7.60
N ALA A 119 7.08 4.19 7.46
CA ALA A 119 6.55 3.84 6.14
C ALA A 119 6.04 5.07 5.37
N LEU A 120 5.44 6.05 6.06
CA LEU A 120 5.02 7.31 5.46
C LEU A 120 6.23 8.13 4.97
N GLU A 121 7.30 8.22 5.74
CA GLU A 121 8.54 8.89 5.31
C GLU A 121 9.13 8.23 4.04
N ASP A 122 9.24 6.91 4.05
CA ASP A 122 9.72 6.14 2.90
C ASP A 122 8.81 6.32 1.67
N TRP A 123 7.49 6.31 1.88
CA TRP A 123 6.52 6.55 0.83
C TRP A 123 6.64 7.94 0.22
N GLN A 124 6.72 8.98 1.06
CA GLN A 124 6.88 10.36 0.61
C GLN A 124 8.16 10.54 -0.21
N LYS A 125 9.26 9.92 0.22
CA LYS A 125 10.53 9.93 -0.52
C LYS A 125 10.39 9.24 -1.88
N LEU A 126 9.73 8.09 -1.94
CA LEU A 126 9.47 7.37 -3.18
C LEU A 126 8.60 8.21 -4.14
N ARG A 127 7.54 8.84 -3.63
CA ARG A 127 6.65 9.73 -4.39
C ARG A 127 7.34 10.96 -4.95
N ALA A 128 8.23 11.57 -4.16
CA ALA A 128 8.97 12.76 -4.57
C ALA A 128 10.08 12.48 -5.60
N THR A 129 10.59 11.25 -5.68
CA THR A 129 11.80 10.95 -6.46
C THR A 129 11.58 9.97 -7.61
N LYS A 130 10.85 8.88 -7.39
CA LYS A 130 10.73 7.76 -8.34
C LYS A 130 9.33 7.62 -8.93
N LEU A 131 8.29 7.96 -8.18
CA LEU A 131 6.90 7.94 -8.61
C LEU A 131 6.37 9.36 -8.89
N THR A 132 7.19 10.21 -9.52
CA THR A 132 6.81 11.59 -9.88
C THR A 132 5.85 11.60 -11.06
N ALA A 133 5.09 12.69 -11.23
CA ALA A 133 4.18 12.84 -12.38
C ALA A 133 4.89 12.61 -13.72
N ARG A 134 6.13 13.09 -13.87
CA ARG A 134 6.93 12.87 -15.08
C ARG A 134 7.26 11.41 -15.31
N LYS A 135 7.71 10.69 -14.28
CA LYS A 135 8.03 9.25 -14.36
C LYS A 135 6.80 8.40 -14.68
N LEU A 136 5.64 8.78 -14.14
CA LEU A 136 4.37 8.12 -14.46
C LEU A 136 3.94 8.37 -15.91
N GLN A 137 4.14 9.57 -16.45
CA GLN A 137 3.91 9.87 -17.87
C GLN A 137 4.86 9.09 -18.78
N ASP A 138 6.14 9.00 -18.42
CA ASP A 138 7.12 8.21 -19.18
C ASP A 138 6.73 6.71 -19.18
N PHE A 139 6.26 6.19 -18.03
CA PHE A 139 5.71 4.83 -17.93
C PHE A 139 4.45 4.66 -18.79
N GLU A 140 3.49 5.58 -18.74
CA GLU A 140 2.29 5.56 -19.57
C GLU A 140 2.63 5.49 -21.06
N TYR A 141 3.57 6.32 -21.52
CA TYR A 141 4.05 6.29 -22.90
C TYR A 141 4.63 4.92 -23.27
N SER A 142 5.44 4.32 -22.39
CA SER A 142 6.02 2.98 -22.61
C SER A 142 4.97 1.87 -22.71
N GLN A 143 3.83 2.01 -22.03
CA GLN A 143 2.74 1.03 -22.05
C GLN A 143 1.80 1.20 -23.24
N LEU A 144 1.65 2.41 -23.77
CA LEU A 144 0.77 2.72 -24.91
C LEU A 144 1.48 2.55 -26.26
N MET A 145 2.79 2.80 -26.31
CA MET A 145 3.63 2.59 -27.49
C MET A 145 4.75 1.60 -27.15
N PRO A 146 4.42 0.29 -27.03
CA PRO A 146 5.46 -0.71 -26.88
C PRO A 146 6.44 -0.59 -28.05
N PRO A 147 7.76 -0.74 -27.82
CA PRO A 147 8.74 -0.66 -28.90
C PRO A 147 8.32 -1.63 -30.00
N LEU A 148 8.27 -1.13 -31.24
CA LEU A 148 8.12 -2.00 -32.41
C LEU A 148 9.32 -2.94 -32.40
N ASP A 149 9.08 -4.24 -32.20
CA ASP A 149 10.12 -5.25 -32.31
C ASP A 149 10.80 -5.10 -33.68
N THR A 150 12.06 -4.65 -33.69
CA THR A 150 12.99 -4.70 -34.84
C THR A 150 13.95 -5.84 -34.67
#